data_AF-A0A6N6T440-F1
#
_entry.id   AF-A0A6N6T440-F1
#
_cell.length_a   1.000
_cell.length_b   1.000
_cell.length_c   1.000
_cell.angle_alpha   90.00
_cell.angle_beta   90.00
_cell.angle_gamma   90.00
#
_symmetry.space_group_name_H-M   'P 1'
#
loop_
_entity.id
_entity.type
_entity.pdbx_description
1 polymer ?
#
loop_
_entity_poly.entity_id
_entity_poly.type
_entity_poly.pdbx_seq_one_letter_code
_entity_poly.pdbx_strand_id
1 'polypeptide(L)'
;MTVHPPATRHPSIYLLGDHLDAALAMGEDLLTERVMLAEAVQHLSMPRLMRQSREISEFLGTVRTLELAMTARLLQARKRAEEMKRSESRLKPLIALFVAGTAPLVDAAAELGDTTTRDFETGDVGMAFLRSRGVIARDAAGLGRLTQIAVTEEYLVAGRVRLGTLLDLVATFLDTLDLLFDLYAEPDTDPSALPAKEPKDAGSPPANIVR
;
A
#
# COMPACT_ATOMS: atom_id res chain seq x y z
N MET A 1 -1.26 -17.85 39.41
CA MET A 1 -0.73 -17.40 38.11
C MET A 1 -1.62 -17.95 37.02
N THR A 2 -2.54 -17.15 36.50
CA THR A 2 -3.39 -17.50 35.37
C THR A 2 -2.58 -17.37 34.10
N VAL A 3 -2.16 -18.50 33.53
CA VAL A 3 -1.58 -18.56 32.18
C VAL A 3 -2.65 -18.09 31.21
N HIS A 4 -2.45 -16.94 30.58
CA HIS A 4 -3.27 -16.55 29.44
C HIS A 4 -3.02 -17.55 28.32
N PRO A 5 -4.07 -18.13 27.70
CA PRO A 5 -3.88 -18.94 26.51
C PRO A 5 -3.20 -18.06 25.44
N PRO A 6 -2.30 -18.63 24.60
CA PRO A 6 -1.73 -17.88 23.49
C PRO A 6 -2.88 -17.36 22.64
N ALA A 7 -2.88 -16.05 22.36
CA ALA A 7 -3.88 -15.43 21.51
C ALA A 7 -3.98 -16.27 20.22
N THR A 8 -5.13 -16.89 20.00
CA THR A 8 -5.39 -17.66 18.78
C THR A 8 -5.23 -16.71 17.60
N ARG A 9 -4.08 -16.80 16.93
CA ARG A 9 -3.71 -16.05 15.73
C ARG A 9 -4.86 -16.16 14.71
N HIS A 10 -5.67 -15.11 14.58
CA HIS A 10 -6.86 -15.15 13.76
C HIS A 10 -6.49 -14.85 12.30
N PRO A 11 -6.64 -15.79 11.35
CA PRO A 11 -6.15 -15.64 9.98
C PRO A 11 -6.65 -14.39 9.24
N SER A 12 -7.82 -13.86 9.63
CA SER A 12 -8.36 -12.64 9.03
C SER A 12 -7.56 -11.38 9.36
N ILE A 13 -6.83 -11.35 10.49
CA ILE A 13 -6.07 -10.16 10.92
C ILE A 13 -4.81 -10.03 10.06
N TYR A 14 -4.13 -11.15 9.77
CA TYR A 14 -2.98 -11.16 8.86
C TYR A 14 -3.38 -10.77 7.43
N LEU A 15 -4.53 -11.24 6.93
CA LEU A 15 -5.03 -10.84 5.62
C LEU A 15 -5.41 -9.35 5.57
N LEU A 16 -5.91 -8.79 6.69
CA LEU A 16 -6.14 -7.36 6.81
C LEU A 16 -4.80 -6.60 6.77
N GLY A 17 -3.81 -7.04 7.55
CA GLY A 17 -2.45 -6.48 7.55
C GLY A 17 -1.84 -6.48 6.15
N ASP A 18 -1.84 -7.62 5.45
CA ASP A 18 -1.32 -7.74 4.08
C ASP A 18 -1.97 -6.75 3.10
N HIS A 19 -3.28 -6.52 3.22
CA HIS A 19 -3.96 -5.52 2.38
C HIS A 19 -3.57 -4.08 2.73
N LEU A 20 -3.33 -3.77 4.00
CA LEU A 20 -2.88 -2.45 4.45
C LEU A 20 -1.42 -2.21 4.03
N ASP A 21 -0.53 -3.17 4.24
CA ASP A 21 0.87 -3.15 3.78
C ASP A 21 0.96 -2.94 2.28
N ALA A 22 0.23 -3.74 1.50
CA ALA A 22 0.23 -3.62 0.05
C ALA A 22 -0.27 -2.25 -0.40
N ALA A 23 -1.25 -1.66 0.32
CA ALA A 23 -1.74 -0.32 0.02
C ALA A 23 -0.71 0.76 0.36
N LEU A 24 0.02 0.62 1.48
CA LEU A 24 1.13 1.52 1.83
C LEU A 24 2.23 1.48 0.79
N ALA A 25 2.70 0.28 0.43
CA ALA A 25 3.74 0.11 -0.58
C ALA A 25 3.36 0.77 -1.91
N MET A 26 2.12 0.57 -2.39
CA MET A 26 1.64 1.21 -3.62
C MET A 26 1.53 2.73 -3.49
N GLY A 27 1.19 3.24 -2.30
CA GLY A 27 1.16 4.66 -2.01
C GLY A 27 2.54 5.32 -1.96
N GLU A 28 3.51 4.61 -1.41
CA GLU A 28 4.93 5.02 -1.41
C GLU A 28 5.48 5.00 -2.83
N ASP A 29 5.23 3.94 -3.60
CA ASP A 29 5.57 3.86 -5.03
C ASP A 29 4.97 5.05 -5.79
N LEU A 30 3.69 5.37 -5.55
CA LEU A 30 3.04 6.56 -6.10
C LEU A 30 3.84 7.84 -5.80
N LEU A 31 4.28 8.05 -4.57
CA LEU A 31 5.05 9.25 -4.19
C LEU A 31 6.43 9.34 -4.87
N THR A 32 6.95 8.23 -5.39
CA THR A 32 8.20 8.25 -6.17
C THR A 32 8.00 8.71 -7.62
N GLU A 33 6.78 8.59 -8.15
CA GLU A 33 6.45 8.84 -9.55
C GLU A 33 6.60 10.31 -9.94
N ARG A 34 7.38 10.54 -11.00
CA ARG A 34 7.61 11.87 -11.58
C ARG A 34 8.02 11.78 -13.04
N VAL A 35 7.73 12.84 -13.79
CA VAL A 35 8.21 13.02 -15.17
C VAL A 35 8.73 14.44 -15.36
N MET A 36 9.91 14.55 -15.95
CA MET A 36 10.48 15.85 -16.32
C MET A 36 9.85 16.33 -17.62
N LEU A 37 9.55 17.63 -17.69
CA LEU A 37 9.02 18.25 -18.88
C LEU A 37 10.10 19.07 -19.57
N ALA A 38 10.09 19.06 -20.90
CA ALA A 38 10.93 19.94 -21.67
C ALA A 38 10.53 21.41 -21.41
N GLU A 39 11.53 22.28 -21.32
CA GLU A 39 11.32 23.70 -21.05
C GLU A 39 10.53 24.37 -22.18
N ALA A 40 9.59 25.24 -21.77
CA ALA A 40 8.69 25.98 -22.65
C ALA A 40 9.40 26.85 -23.71
N VAL A 41 10.66 27.22 -23.46
CA VAL A 41 11.46 28.11 -24.30
C VAL A 41 12.10 27.36 -25.48
N GLN A 42 12.10 26.03 -25.46
CA GLN A 42 12.71 25.23 -26.52
C GLN A 42 11.68 24.94 -27.62
N HIS A 43 12.00 25.31 -28.87
CA HIS A 43 11.28 24.74 -30.02
C HIS A 43 11.50 23.22 -30.03
N LEU A 44 10.48 22.47 -29.65
CA LEU A 44 10.57 21.02 -29.60
C LEU A 44 10.53 20.47 -31.02
N SER A 45 11.59 19.78 -31.40
CA SER A 45 11.58 18.98 -32.62
C SER A 45 10.55 17.85 -32.49
N MET A 46 9.95 17.43 -33.61
CA MET A 46 8.97 16.34 -33.62
C MET A 46 9.44 15.07 -32.85
N PRO A 47 10.70 14.61 -32.99
CA PRO A 47 11.18 13.47 -32.19
C PRO A 47 11.17 13.71 -30.69
N ARG A 48 11.44 14.94 -30.22
CA ARG A 48 11.39 15.30 -28.80
C ARG A 48 9.95 15.35 -28.27
N LEU A 49 9.03 15.90 -29.06
CA LEU A 49 7.60 15.90 -28.72
C LEU A 49 7.07 14.47 -28.56
N MET A 50 7.40 13.58 -29.50
CA MET A 50 6.95 12.18 -29.43
C MET A 50 7.52 11.45 -28.21
N ARG A 51 8.79 11.72 -27.86
CA ARG A 51 9.40 11.16 -26.64
C ARG A 51 8.70 11.65 -25.37
N GLN A 52 8.52 12.97 -25.25
CA GLN A 52 7.84 13.56 -24.09
C GLN A 52 6.40 13.06 -23.96
N SER A 53 5.67 12.94 -25.07
CA SER A 53 4.32 12.37 -25.08
C SER A 53 4.30 10.93 -24.60
N ARG A 54 5.31 10.12 -24.94
CA ARG A 54 5.44 8.74 -24.45
C ARG A 54 5.72 8.73 -22.95
N GLU A 55 6.68 9.51 -22.48
CA GLU A 55 7.04 9.60 -21.05
C GLU A 55 5.85 10.02 -20.19
N ILE A 56 5.05 11.00 -20.65
CA ILE A 56 3.81 11.41 -19.97
C ILE A 56 2.78 10.28 -19.97
N SER A 57 2.62 9.57 -21.09
CA SER A 57 1.66 8.47 -21.19
C SER A 57 2.04 7.29 -20.28
N GLU A 58 3.34 6.99 -20.20
CA GLU A 58 3.90 5.98 -19.28
C GLU A 58 3.67 6.40 -17.82
N PHE A 59 4.01 7.63 -17.45
CA PHE A 59 3.72 8.20 -16.12
C PHE A 59 2.24 8.08 -15.75
N LEU A 60 1.33 8.52 -16.63
CA LEU A 60 -0.12 8.42 -16.41
C LEU A 60 -0.58 6.97 -16.25
N GLY A 61 -0.04 6.06 -17.06
CA GLY A 61 -0.34 4.64 -16.99
C GLY A 61 0.09 4.01 -15.67
N THR A 62 1.32 4.30 -15.22
CA THR A 62 1.86 3.81 -13.95
C THR A 62 1.06 4.35 -12.76
N VAL A 63 0.88 5.67 -12.68
CA VAL A 63 0.11 6.32 -11.61
C VAL A 63 -1.31 5.77 -11.54
N ARG A 64 -2.00 5.62 -12.67
CA ARG A 64 -3.35 5.06 -12.72
C ARG A 64 -3.38 3.61 -12.25
N THR A 65 -2.39 2.81 -12.61
CA THR A 65 -2.31 1.39 -12.23
C THR A 65 -2.07 1.25 -10.73
N LEU A 66 -1.12 2.00 -10.17
CA LEU A 66 -0.85 2.01 -8.74
C LEU A 66 -2.06 2.52 -7.95
N GLU A 67 -2.70 3.60 -8.39
CA GLU A 67 -3.91 4.15 -7.76
C GLU A 67 -5.04 3.11 -7.71
N LEU A 68 -5.31 2.42 -8.82
CA LEU A 68 -6.35 1.40 -8.87
C LEU A 68 -6.02 0.18 -8.01
N ALA A 69 -4.76 -0.27 -8.02
CA ALA A 69 -4.31 -1.39 -7.19
C ALA A 69 -4.41 -1.05 -5.70
N MET A 70 -3.93 0.14 -5.29
CA MET A 70 -4.02 0.63 -3.92
C MET A 70 -5.49 0.74 -3.48
N THR A 71 -6.35 1.33 -4.32
CA THR A 71 -7.78 1.45 -4.04
C THR A 71 -8.41 0.08 -3.85
N ALA A 72 -8.12 -0.89 -4.72
CA ALA A 72 -8.63 -2.25 -4.58
C ALA A 72 -8.19 -2.90 -3.27
N ARG A 73 -6.93 -2.74 -2.87
CA ARG A 73 -6.41 -3.26 -1.59
C ARG A 73 -7.11 -2.62 -0.39
N LEU A 74 -7.32 -1.31 -0.42
CA LEU A 74 -8.06 -0.58 0.63
C LEU A 74 -9.52 -1.03 0.75
N LEU A 75 -10.19 -1.30 -0.38
CA LEU A 75 -11.56 -1.82 -0.36
C LEU A 75 -11.62 -3.24 0.22
N GLN A 76 -10.64 -4.10 -0.07
CA GLN A 76 -10.54 -5.41 0.56
C GLN A 76 -10.26 -5.29 2.05
N ALA A 77 -9.28 -4.47 2.46
CA ALA A 77 -8.99 -4.18 3.86
C ALA A 77 -10.24 -3.69 4.60
N ARG A 78 -10.99 -2.76 4.00
CA ARG A 78 -12.23 -2.22 4.57
C ARG A 78 -13.26 -3.31 4.81
N LYS A 79 -13.51 -4.16 3.82
CA LYS A 79 -14.44 -5.29 3.96
C LYS A 79 -14.03 -6.21 5.12
N ARG A 80 -12.73 -6.53 5.24
CA ARG A 80 -12.21 -7.37 6.33
C ARG A 80 -12.34 -6.70 7.69
N ALA A 81 -12.02 -5.41 7.79
CA ALA A 81 -12.18 -4.63 9.01
C ALA A 81 -13.65 -4.61 9.47
N GLU A 82 -14.60 -4.42 8.54
CA GLU A 82 -16.04 -4.45 8.86
C GLU A 82 -16.51 -5.83 9.33
N GLU A 83 -16.01 -6.92 8.72
CA GLU A 83 -16.27 -8.30 9.17
C GLU A 83 -15.79 -8.52 10.62
N MET A 84 -14.59 -8.02 10.95
CA MET A 84 -13.96 -8.12 12.28
C MET A 84 -14.66 -7.28 13.37
N LYS A 85 -15.39 -6.23 13.01
CA LYS A 85 -16.12 -5.36 13.96
C LYS A 85 -17.08 -6.13 14.86
N ARG A 86 -17.55 -7.30 14.42
CA ARG A 86 -18.49 -8.18 15.15
C ARG A 86 -17.80 -8.98 16.25
N SER A 87 -16.57 -9.44 16.02
CA SER A 87 -15.81 -10.27 16.95
C SER A 87 -14.94 -9.44 17.91
N GLU A 88 -14.34 -8.36 17.42
CA GLU A 88 -13.33 -7.60 18.17
C GLU A 88 -13.83 -6.25 18.67
N SER A 89 -14.39 -6.24 19.89
CA SER A 89 -14.96 -5.02 20.49
C SER A 89 -13.95 -3.88 20.68
N ARG A 90 -12.68 -4.21 20.96
CA ARG A 90 -11.60 -3.23 21.19
C ARG A 90 -11.22 -2.46 19.93
N LEU A 91 -11.36 -3.07 18.75
CA LEU A 91 -11.04 -2.46 17.47
C LEU A 91 -12.17 -1.58 16.90
N LYS A 92 -13.37 -1.62 17.50
CA LYS A 92 -14.55 -0.93 16.95
C LYS A 92 -14.33 0.55 16.61
N PRO A 93 -13.69 1.38 17.47
CA PRO A 93 -13.45 2.79 17.15
C PRO A 93 -12.49 2.96 15.97
N LEU A 94 -11.42 2.17 15.93
CA LEU A 94 -10.41 2.24 14.88
C LEU A 94 -10.97 1.76 13.52
N ILE A 95 -11.70 0.65 13.52
CA ILE A 95 -12.41 0.16 12.33
C ILE A 95 -13.40 1.23 11.84
N ALA A 96 -14.14 1.88 12.74
CA ALA A 96 -15.07 2.94 12.36
C ALA A 96 -14.36 4.13 11.72
N LEU A 97 -13.20 4.55 12.25
CA LEU A 97 -12.38 5.61 11.68
C LEU A 97 -11.87 5.22 10.29
N PHE A 98 -11.31 4.02 10.13
CA PHE A 98 -10.82 3.53 8.86
C PHE A 98 -11.92 3.44 7.79
N VAL A 99 -13.08 2.89 8.16
CA VAL A 99 -14.25 2.79 7.28
C VAL A 99 -14.76 4.16 6.87
N ALA A 100 -14.82 5.12 7.80
CA ALA A 100 -15.24 6.48 7.50
C ALA A 100 -14.23 7.21 6.61
N GLY A 101 -12.94 7.11 6.91
CA GLY A 101 -11.86 7.74 6.13
C GLY A 101 -11.73 7.19 4.70
N THR A 102 -12.13 5.93 4.49
CA THR A 102 -12.14 5.28 3.16
C THR A 102 -13.51 5.27 2.49
N ALA A 103 -14.53 5.91 3.08
CA ALA A 103 -15.86 6.02 2.47
C ALA A 103 -15.84 6.61 1.06
N PRO A 104 -15.10 7.72 0.78
CA PRO A 104 -15.09 8.33 -0.55
C PRO A 104 -14.53 7.41 -1.65
N LEU A 105 -13.72 6.40 -1.29
CA LEU A 105 -13.17 5.43 -2.24
C LEU A 105 -14.21 4.40 -2.71
N VAL A 106 -15.19 4.07 -1.86
CA VAL A 106 -16.31 3.19 -2.25
C VAL A 106 -17.19 3.90 -3.26
N ASP A 107 -17.53 5.16 -2.99
CA ASP A 107 -18.34 5.98 -3.90
C ASP A 107 -17.64 6.12 -5.26
N ALA A 108 -16.32 6.37 -5.24
CA ALA A 108 -15.51 6.40 -6.45
C ALA A 108 -15.51 5.08 -7.24
N ALA A 109 -15.38 3.95 -6.55
CA ALA A 109 -15.38 2.64 -7.19
C ALA A 109 -16.74 2.29 -7.79
N ALA A 110 -17.84 2.69 -7.14
CA ALA A 110 -19.20 2.52 -7.65
C ALA A 110 -19.41 3.31 -8.94
N GLU A 111 -18.98 4.56 -9.01
CA GLU A 111 -19.04 5.39 -10.23
C GLU A 111 -18.17 4.84 -11.36
N LEU A 112 -17.01 4.23 -11.05
CA LEU A 112 -16.16 3.60 -12.07
C LEU A 112 -16.78 2.33 -12.68
N GLY A 113 -17.68 1.66 -11.95
CA GLY A 113 -18.44 0.50 -12.41
C GLY A 113 -19.70 0.85 -13.21
N ASP A 114 -20.15 2.11 -13.16
CA ASP A 114 -21.25 2.62 -13.97
C ASP A 114 -20.75 2.94 -15.39
N THR A 115 -21.04 2.02 -16.31
CA THR A 115 -20.62 2.14 -17.72
C THR A 115 -21.58 2.94 -18.57
N THR A 116 -22.69 3.43 -18.01
CA THR A 116 -23.72 4.17 -18.77
C THR A 116 -23.31 5.60 -19.13
N THR A 117 -22.22 6.10 -18.54
CA THR A 117 -21.81 7.52 -18.59
C THR A 117 -20.44 7.77 -19.24
N ARG A 118 -19.75 6.77 -19.79
CA ARG A 118 -18.41 7.01 -20.36
C ARG A 118 -18.47 7.63 -21.74
N ASP A 119 -18.46 8.97 -21.71
CA ASP A 119 -18.30 9.91 -22.81
C ASP A 119 -17.10 9.58 -23.70
N PHE A 120 -17.28 9.90 -24.99
CA PHE A 120 -16.31 9.81 -26.09
C PHE A 120 -14.86 10.06 -25.62
N GLU A 121 -13.97 9.09 -25.87
CA GLU A 121 -12.53 9.22 -25.67
C GLU A 121 -11.97 10.37 -26.54
N THR A 122 -11.90 11.55 -25.95
CA THR A 122 -11.27 12.73 -26.54
C THR A 122 -9.83 12.84 -26.04
N GLY A 123 -8.94 13.48 -26.81
CA GLY A 123 -7.51 13.58 -26.50
C GLY A 123 -7.16 14.32 -25.20
N ASP A 124 -8.13 14.83 -24.44
CA ASP A 124 -7.94 15.59 -23.18
C ASP A 124 -7.99 14.72 -21.92
N VAL A 125 -8.24 13.41 -22.04
CA VAL A 125 -8.41 12.49 -20.88
C VAL A 125 -7.21 12.55 -19.91
N GLY A 126 -5.98 12.64 -20.43
CA GLY A 126 -4.78 12.74 -19.59
C GLY A 126 -4.71 14.03 -18.76
N MET A 127 -5.08 15.17 -19.34
CA MET A 127 -5.10 16.44 -18.63
C MET A 127 -6.25 16.50 -17.62
N ALA A 128 -7.43 16.00 -17.99
CA ALA A 128 -8.55 15.84 -17.07
C ALA A 128 -8.17 14.97 -15.86
N PHE A 129 -7.44 13.87 -16.08
CA PHE A 129 -6.89 13.05 -15.02
C PHE A 129 -5.98 13.86 -14.10
N LEU A 130 -4.94 14.52 -14.63
CA LEU A 130 -3.99 15.31 -13.83
C LEU A 130 -4.67 16.40 -12.99
N ARG A 131 -5.67 17.10 -13.57
CA ARG A 131 -6.46 18.13 -12.85
C ARG A 131 -7.30 17.51 -11.74
N SER A 132 -7.99 16.39 -12.03
CA SER A 132 -8.85 15.71 -11.05
C SER A 132 -8.07 15.20 -9.85
N ARG A 133 -6.80 14.84 -10.07
CA ARG A 133 -5.88 14.32 -9.05
C ARG A 133 -5.08 15.40 -8.33
N GLY A 134 -5.28 16.68 -8.67
CA GLY A 134 -4.54 17.79 -8.05
C GLY A 134 -3.05 17.84 -8.44
N VAL A 135 -2.63 17.09 -9.45
CA VAL A 135 -1.24 17.07 -9.94
C VAL A 135 -0.90 18.37 -10.67
N ILE A 136 -1.89 18.98 -11.31
CA ILE A 136 -1.83 20.32 -11.88
C ILE A 136 -3.04 21.13 -11.41
N ALA A 137 -2.94 22.45 -11.47
CA ALA A 137 -4.05 23.33 -11.12
C ALA A 137 -5.30 23.04 -11.98
N ARG A 138 -6.49 23.15 -11.38
CA ARG A 138 -7.77 22.84 -12.04
C ARG A 138 -8.02 23.69 -13.29
N ASP A 139 -7.52 24.92 -13.29
CA ASP A 139 -7.62 25.90 -14.37
C ASP A 139 -6.36 25.95 -15.26
N ALA A 140 -5.38 25.06 -15.05
CA ALA A 140 -4.17 25.02 -15.86
C ALA A 140 -4.51 24.80 -17.33
N ALA A 141 -4.12 25.74 -18.20
CA ALA A 141 -4.33 25.68 -19.64
C ALA A 141 -3.51 24.57 -20.33
N GLY A 142 -2.51 24.00 -19.64
CA GLY A 142 -1.62 22.98 -20.17
C GLY A 142 -0.38 22.78 -19.30
N LEU A 143 0.54 21.95 -19.77
CA LEU A 143 1.80 21.64 -19.09
C LEU A 143 2.92 22.64 -19.38
N GLY A 144 2.72 23.57 -20.31
CA GLY A 144 3.78 24.44 -20.85
C GLY A 144 4.40 25.44 -19.87
N ARG A 145 3.95 25.53 -18.61
CA ARG A 145 4.60 26.33 -17.55
C ARG A 145 5.30 25.48 -16.49
N LEU A 146 5.21 24.17 -16.61
CA LEU A 146 5.75 23.21 -15.66
C LEU A 146 7.07 22.65 -16.21
N THR A 147 8.06 22.52 -15.33
CA THR A 147 9.33 21.83 -15.62
C THR A 147 9.28 20.36 -15.23
N GLN A 148 8.31 19.97 -14.41
CA GLN A 148 8.11 18.62 -13.91
C GLN A 148 6.65 18.42 -13.52
N ILE A 149 6.22 17.16 -13.58
CA ILE A 149 5.00 16.65 -12.97
C ILE A 149 5.41 15.59 -11.95
N ALA A 150 4.84 15.63 -10.75
CA ALA A 150 5.11 14.63 -9.71
C ALA A 150 3.84 14.34 -8.93
N VAL A 151 3.74 13.10 -8.45
CA VAL A 151 2.80 12.77 -7.39
C VAL A 151 3.39 13.26 -6.07
N THR A 152 2.56 13.86 -5.23
CA THR A 152 2.94 14.37 -3.90
C THR A 152 1.88 13.93 -2.90
N GLU A 153 2.09 14.22 -1.61
CA GLU A 153 1.07 13.96 -0.58
C GLU A 153 -0.27 14.66 -0.83
N GLU A 154 -0.27 15.73 -1.64
CA GLU A 154 -1.47 16.46 -2.07
C GLU A 154 -2.27 15.77 -3.18
N TYR A 155 -1.72 14.68 -3.75
CA TYR A 155 -2.41 13.89 -4.77
C TYR A 155 -3.77 13.41 -4.25
N LEU A 156 -4.83 13.65 -5.03
CA LEU A 156 -6.18 13.26 -4.66
C LEU A 156 -6.49 11.86 -5.21
N VAL A 157 -6.36 10.83 -4.40
CA VAL A 157 -6.78 9.46 -4.71
C VAL A 157 -8.26 9.44 -5.07
N ALA A 158 -8.55 8.87 -6.23
CA ALA A 158 -9.85 8.86 -6.87
C ALA A 158 -10.49 10.26 -7.04
N GLY A 159 -9.68 11.31 -7.01
CA GLY A 159 -10.10 12.71 -7.04
C GLY A 159 -10.76 13.21 -5.75
N ARG A 160 -10.64 12.47 -4.63
CA ARG A 160 -11.41 12.70 -3.41
C ARG A 160 -10.59 12.80 -2.13
N VAL A 161 -9.61 11.92 -1.93
CA VAL A 161 -8.87 11.80 -0.67
C VAL A 161 -7.40 12.13 -0.89
N ARG A 162 -6.81 12.98 -0.06
CA ARG A 162 -5.37 13.29 -0.15
C ARG A 162 -4.55 12.04 0.17
N LEU A 163 -3.54 11.77 -0.66
CA LEU A 163 -2.68 10.59 -0.56
C LEU A 163 -1.97 10.55 0.79
N GLY A 164 -1.35 11.64 1.23
CA GLY A 164 -0.66 11.69 2.53
C GLY A 164 -1.59 11.31 3.69
N THR A 165 -2.77 11.93 3.75
CA THR A 165 -3.78 11.63 4.79
C THR A 165 -4.25 10.17 4.75
N LEU A 166 -4.34 9.59 3.55
CA LEU A 166 -4.73 8.19 3.39
C LEU A 166 -3.63 7.24 3.88
N LEU A 167 -2.36 7.52 3.57
CA LEU A 167 -1.22 6.72 4.04
C LEU A 167 -1.07 6.82 5.55
N ASP A 168 -1.20 8.01 6.14
CA ASP A 168 -1.18 8.18 7.60
C ASP A 168 -2.28 7.36 8.30
N LEU A 169 -3.49 7.36 7.73
CA LEU A 169 -4.61 6.57 8.26
C LEU A 169 -4.33 5.07 8.19
N VAL A 170 -3.78 4.59 7.07
CA VAL A 170 -3.47 3.17 6.85
C VAL A 170 -2.32 2.73 7.77
N ALA A 171 -1.25 3.51 7.85
CA ALA A 171 -0.11 3.24 8.73
C ALA A 171 -0.55 3.21 10.20
N THR A 172 -1.31 4.20 10.65
CA THR A 172 -1.84 4.23 12.02
C THR A 172 -2.71 3.02 12.33
N PHE A 173 -3.53 2.56 11.37
CA PHE A 173 -4.34 1.36 11.56
C PHE A 173 -3.45 0.13 11.68
N LEU A 174 -2.48 -0.02 10.78
CA LEU A 174 -1.55 -1.13 10.78
C LEU A 174 -0.74 -1.20 12.09
N ASP A 175 -0.14 -0.08 12.51
CA ASP A 175 0.62 0.02 13.76
C ASP A 175 -0.21 -0.38 14.97
N THR A 176 -1.49 0.00 15.00
CA THR A 176 -2.39 -0.37 16.09
C THR A 176 -2.76 -1.85 16.04
N LEU A 177 -2.88 -2.44 14.84
CA LEU A 177 -3.11 -3.88 14.71
C LEU A 177 -1.88 -4.66 15.16
N ASP A 178 -0.68 -4.23 14.78
CA ASP A 178 0.56 -4.85 15.23
C ASP A 178 0.72 -4.75 16.75
N LEU A 179 0.50 -3.58 17.34
CA LEU A 179 0.56 -3.38 18.79
C LEU A 179 -0.41 -4.30 19.57
N LEU A 180 -1.58 -4.61 19.00
CA LEU A 180 -2.62 -5.39 19.68
C LEU A 180 -2.51 -6.90 19.43
N PHE A 181 -1.93 -7.32 18.30
CA PHE A 181 -1.96 -8.71 17.83
C PHE A 181 -0.58 -9.29 17.50
N ASP A 182 0.48 -8.51 17.64
CA ASP A 182 1.86 -8.94 17.45
C ASP A 182 2.06 -9.55 16.05
N LEU A 183 1.69 -8.77 15.02
CA LEU A 183 1.58 -9.23 13.64
C LEU A 183 2.94 -9.61 13.06
N TYR A 184 3.98 -8.86 13.44
CA TYR A 184 5.35 -9.05 12.93
C TYR A 184 6.33 -9.59 13.97
N ALA A 185 5.88 -10.12 15.10
CA ALA A 185 6.78 -10.82 16.01
C ALA A 185 7.50 -11.96 15.30
N GLU A 186 8.83 -11.95 15.39
CA GLU A 186 9.62 -13.11 15.03
C GLU A 186 9.15 -14.30 15.90
N PRO A 187 8.90 -15.48 15.31
CA PRO A 187 8.57 -16.65 16.11
C PRO A 187 9.71 -16.85 17.10
N ASP A 188 9.41 -16.81 18.40
CA ASP A 188 10.39 -17.06 19.47
C ASP A 188 11.33 -18.18 19.02
N THR A 189 12.56 -17.84 18.68
CA THR A 189 13.62 -18.82 18.50
C THR A 189 13.85 -19.38 19.89
N ASP A 190 13.08 -20.40 20.27
CA ASP A 190 13.16 -21.05 21.56
C ASP A 190 14.62 -21.52 21.76
N PRO A 191 15.42 -20.87 22.62
CA PRO A 191 16.80 -21.27 22.83
C PRO A 191 16.90 -22.61 23.57
N SER A 192 15.77 -23.25 23.91
CA SER A 192 15.73 -24.57 24.52
C SER A 192 15.91 -25.73 23.52
N ALA A 193 15.85 -25.48 22.21
CA ALA A 193 16.17 -26.48 21.19
C ALA A 193 17.68 -26.56 20.88
N LEU A 194 18.53 -26.57 21.92
CA LEU A 194 19.90 -27.05 21.76
C LEU A 194 19.86 -28.58 21.67
N PRO A 195 20.38 -29.22 20.61
CA PRO A 195 20.50 -30.66 20.58
C PRO A 195 21.37 -31.10 21.77
N ALA A 196 20.84 -32.04 22.56
CA ALA A 196 21.53 -32.62 23.70
C ALA A 196 22.96 -33.01 23.28
N LYS A 197 23.96 -32.43 23.95
CA LYS A 197 25.35 -32.89 23.86
C LYS A 197 25.37 -34.39 24.15
N GLU A 198 25.76 -35.19 23.16
CA GLU A 198 26.10 -36.59 23.36
C GLU A 198 27.12 -36.71 24.50
N PRO A 199 26.92 -37.62 25.47
CA PRO A 199 27.92 -37.89 26.48
C PRO A 199 29.14 -38.53 25.82
N LYS A 200 30.25 -37.81 25.84
CA LYS A 200 31.59 -38.26 25.49
C LYS A 200 32.02 -39.32 26.50
N ASP A 201 31.75 -40.58 26.20
CA ASP A 201 32.24 -41.72 26.98
C ASP A 201 33.73 -41.90 26.68
N ALA A 202 34.56 -41.35 27.57
CA ALA A 202 36.00 -41.61 27.62
C ALA A 202 36.26 -42.48 28.84
N GLY A 203 36.29 -43.79 28.63
CA GLY A 203 36.56 -44.78 29.66
C GLY A 203 37.25 -46.02 29.10
N SER A 204 38.51 -45.87 28.67
CA SER A 204 39.39 -47.01 28.47
C SER A 204 39.82 -47.56 29.84
N PRO A 205 39.90 -48.88 30.02
CA PRO A 205 40.88 -49.46 30.94
C PRO A 205 41.80 -50.50 30.24
N PRO A 206 42.89 -50.93 30.90
CA PRO A 206 44.13 -51.31 30.23
C PRO A 206 44.34 -52.83 30.03
N ALA A 207 45.45 -53.13 29.34
CA ALA A 207 45.97 -54.43 28.90
C ALA A 207 46.19 -55.51 29.98
N ASN A 208 46.06 -56.81 29.61
CA ASN A 208 47.12 -57.84 29.68
C ASN A 208 46.71 -59.28 29.26
N ILE A 209 47.51 -59.87 28.36
CA ILE A 209 48.15 -61.23 28.29
C ILE A 209 47.34 -62.54 28.50
N VAL A 210 47.75 -63.56 27.71
CA VAL A 210 47.62 -65.03 27.79
C VAL A 210 46.45 -65.57 26.93
N ARG A 211 46.64 -66.38 25.88
CA ARG A 211 47.51 -67.56 25.70
C ARG A 211 47.83 -67.80 24.23
#